data_AF-A0A7C0Z7Y4-F1
#
_entry.id   AF-A0A7C0Z7Y4-F1
#
_cell.length_a   1.000
_cell.length_b   1.000
_cell.length_c   1.000
_cell.angle_alpha   90.00
_cell.angle_beta   90.00
_cell.angle_gamma   90.00
#
_symmetry.space_group_name_H-M   'P 1'
#
loop_
_entity.id
_entity.type
_entity.pdbx_description
1 polymer ?
#
loop_
_entity_poly.entity_id
_entity_poly.type
_entity_poly.pdbx_seq_one_letter_code
_entity_poly.pdbx_strand_id
1 'polypeptide(L)'
;MRGRSRSKRPVSKRPPSWVVYKPEEVKALIIKLAREGKPPSEIGNILRDEYGIPLVKPILGCGIVKVLREAGLAPRIPEDLYNLMVRATRIKRHLERHPKD
;
A
#
# COMPACT_ATOMS: atom_id res chain seq x y z
N MET A 1 0.06 3.54 26.95
CA MET A 1 1.42 3.20 26.46
C MET A 1 1.84 4.18 25.37
N ARG A 2 3.08 4.70 25.39
CA ARG A 2 3.65 5.51 24.29
C ARG A 2 4.46 4.61 23.35
N GLY A 3 3.80 3.97 22.40
CA GLY A 3 4.46 3.13 21.40
C GLY A 3 5.40 3.95 20.49
N ARG A 4 6.62 3.47 20.26
CA ARG A 4 7.64 4.10 19.39
C ARG A 4 7.92 3.32 18.10
N SER A 5 7.13 2.29 17.80
CA SER A 5 7.32 1.44 16.63
C SER A 5 7.07 2.19 15.33
N ARG A 6 8.09 2.21 14.46
CA ARG A 6 8.01 2.78 13.11
C ARG A 6 9.05 2.15 12.21
N SER A 7 8.76 2.11 10.91
CA SER A 7 9.78 1.74 9.92
C SER A 7 10.86 2.83 9.85
N LYS A 8 12.13 2.45 9.94
CA LYS A 8 13.27 3.33 9.70
C LYS A 8 13.73 3.15 8.25
N ARG A 9 13.57 4.19 7.44
CA ARG A 9 13.98 4.17 6.03
C ARG A 9 15.50 4.31 5.89
N PRO A 10 16.10 3.72 4.83
CA PRO A 10 17.49 3.96 4.48
C PRO A 10 17.76 5.45 4.23
N VAL A 11 19.00 5.87 4.51
CA VAL A 11 19.44 7.26 4.28
C VAL A 11 19.59 7.56 2.78
N SER A 12 20.07 6.56 2.01
CA SER A 12 20.21 6.68 0.57
C SER A 12 18.85 6.76 -0.12
N LYS A 13 18.70 7.74 -0.99
CA LYS A 13 17.52 7.92 -1.86
C LYS A 13 17.68 7.24 -3.22
N ARG A 14 18.81 6.58 -3.46
CA ARG A 14 19.08 5.87 -4.71
C ARG A 14 18.41 4.49 -4.70
N PRO A 15 17.95 3.99 -5.85
CA PRO A 15 17.52 2.61 -5.95
C PRO A 15 18.71 1.70 -5.59
N PRO A 16 18.48 0.66 -4.77
CA PRO A 16 19.51 -0.31 -4.46
C PRO A 16 20.02 -1.05 -5.72
N SER A 17 21.30 -1.41 -5.77
CA SER A 17 21.94 -1.99 -6.97
C SER A 17 21.40 -3.36 -7.39
N TRP A 18 20.86 -4.14 -6.44
CA TRP A 18 20.23 -5.44 -6.71
C TRP A 18 18.83 -5.35 -7.36
N VAL A 19 18.24 -4.15 -7.48
CA VAL A 19 16.94 -3.98 -8.13
C VAL A 19 17.18 -3.86 -9.62
N VAL A 20 16.86 -4.93 -10.36
CA VAL A 20 17.07 -5.01 -11.81
C VAL A 20 15.92 -4.36 -12.60
N TYR A 21 14.76 -4.16 -11.95
CA TYR A 21 13.54 -3.67 -12.59
C TYR A 21 13.65 -2.23 -13.08
N LYS A 22 13.21 -2.01 -14.32
CA LYS A 22 13.05 -0.67 -14.90
C LYS A 22 11.82 0.04 -14.33
N PRO A 23 11.80 1.39 -14.31
CA PRO A 23 10.64 2.15 -13.87
C PRO A 23 9.33 1.77 -14.59
N GLU A 24 9.40 1.43 -15.87
CA GLU A 24 8.23 1.02 -16.67
C GLU A 24 7.66 -0.33 -16.20
N GLU A 25 8.52 -1.29 -15.89
CA GLU A 25 8.13 -2.62 -15.39
C GLU A 25 7.47 -2.50 -14.02
N VAL A 26 8.04 -1.68 -13.13
CA VAL A 26 7.45 -1.43 -11.80
C VAL A 26 6.07 -0.78 -11.92
N LYS A 27 5.87 0.17 -12.85
CA LYS A 27 4.54 0.74 -13.12
C LYS A 27 3.56 -0.32 -13.60
N ALA A 28 3.97 -1.17 -14.54
CA ALA A 28 3.13 -2.25 -15.06
C ALA A 28 2.73 -3.24 -13.95
N LEU A 29 3.65 -3.61 -13.07
CA LEU A 29 3.38 -4.47 -11.91
C LEU A 29 2.37 -3.85 -10.95
N ILE A 30 2.52 -2.55 -10.63
CA ILE A 30 1.58 -1.83 -9.77
C ILE A 30 0.17 -1.84 -10.38
N ILE A 31 0.06 -1.56 -11.69
CA ILE A 31 -1.23 -1.55 -12.39
C ILE A 31 -1.86 -2.94 -12.40
N LYS A 32 -1.06 -3.99 -12.63
CA LYS A 32 -1.53 -5.38 -12.60
C LYS A 32 -2.12 -5.74 -11.23
N LEU A 33 -1.37 -5.51 -10.15
CA LEU A 33 -1.81 -5.82 -8.79
C LEU A 33 -3.04 -5.00 -8.38
N ALA A 34 -3.15 -3.76 -8.85
CA ALA A 34 -4.34 -2.95 -8.62
C ALA A 34 -5.58 -3.46 -9.37
N ARG A 35 -5.41 -4.00 -10.58
CA ARG A 35 -6.51 -4.65 -11.33
C ARG A 35 -6.96 -5.96 -10.68
N GLU A 36 -6.06 -6.65 -9.99
CA GLU A 36 -6.40 -7.80 -9.14
C GLU A 36 -7.17 -7.39 -7.87
N GLY A 37 -7.36 -6.08 -7.63
CA GLY A 37 -8.14 -5.56 -6.50
C GLY A 37 -7.33 -5.38 -5.23
N LYS A 38 -5.99 -5.47 -5.29
CA LYS A 38 -5.15 -5.31 -4.10
C LYS A 38 -5.04 -3.83 -3.70
N PRO A 39 -5.14 -3.51 -2.40
CA PRO A 39 -5.02 -2.14 -1.92
C PRO A 39 -3.57 -1.63 -2.01
N PRO A 40 -3.36 -0.30 -2.14
CA PRO A 40 -2.01 0.31 -2.24
C PRO A 40 -1.01 -0.14 -1.17
N SER A 41 -1.46 -0.32 0.08
CA SER A 41 -0.60 -0.81 1.17
C SER A 41 -0.10 -2.23 0.93
N GLU A 42 -0.99 -3.11 0.47
CA GLU A 42 -0.67 -4.51 0.18
C GLU A 42 0.22 -4.63 -1.06
N ILE A 43 -0.05 -3.84 -2.11
CA ILE A 43 0.82 -3.73 -3.28
C ILE A 43 2.26 -3.40 -2.85
N GLY A 44 2.43 -2.45 -1.92
CA GLY A 44 3.75 -2.10 -1.39
C GLY A 44 4.47 -3.23 -0.66
N ASN A 45 3.72 -4.10 0.04
CA ASN A 45 4.29 -5.26 0.73
C ASN A 45 4.67 -6.35 -0.27
N ILE A 46 3.81 -6.64 -1.24
CA ILE A 46 4.07 -7.62 -2.30
C ILE A 46 5.31 -7.23 -3.12
N LEU A 47 5.41 -5.95 -3.50
CA LEU A 47 6.59 -5.46 -4.20
C LEU A 47 7.87 -5.65 -3.39
N ARG A 48 7.81 -5.51 -2.05
CA ARG A 48 8.96 -5.72 -1.18
C ARG A 48 9.31 -7.19 -1.03
N ASP A 49 8.32 -8.02 -0.75
CA ASP A 49 8.51 -9.38 -0.27
C ASP A 49 8.64 -10.39 -1.43
N GLU A 50 7.88 -10.21 -2.51
CA GLU A 50 7.89 -11.11 -3.68
C GLU A 50 8.86 -10.62 -4.77
N TYR A 51 8.87 -9.32 -5.05
CA TYR A 51 9.64 -8.74 -6.15
C TYR A 51 10.98 -8.11 -5.72
N GLY A 52 11.28 -8.08 -4.41
CA GLY A 52 12.54 -7.52 -3.90
C GLY A 52 12.70 -6.01 -4.11
N ILE A 53 11.60 -5.27 -4.31
CA ILE A 53 11.57 -3.81 -4.49
C ILE A 53 11.21 -3.15 -3.15
N PRO A 54 12.19 -2.69 -2.35
CA PRO A 54 11.92 -2.24 -0.99
C PRO A 54 11.16 -0.91 -0.92
N LEU A 55 11.44 0.00 -1.86
CA LEU A 55 10.83 1.32 -1.94
C LEU A 55 10.59 1.69 -3.40
N VAL A 56 9.34 2.06 -3.71
CA VAL A 56 8.93 2.47 -5.05
C VAL A 56 9.39 3.90 -5.39
N LYS A 57 9.48 4.77 -4.38
CA LYS A 57 9.76 6.21 -4.57
C LYS A 57 11.16 6.51 -5.17
N PRO A 58 12.25 5.82 -4.76
CA PRO A 58 13.56 5.94 -5.41
C PRO A 58 13.59 5.55 -6.90
N ILE A 59 12.70 4.64 -7.32
CA ILE A 59 12.70 4.08 -8.67
C ILE A 59 11.79 4.92 -9.59
N LEU A 60 10.56 5.19 -9.15
CA LEU A 60 9.54 5.89 -9.96
C LEU A 60 9.52 7.40 -9.76
N GLY A 61 10.16 7.93 -8.71
CA GLY A 61 10.05 9.33 -8.30
C GLY A 61 8.71 9.71 -7.65
N CYS A 62 7.66 8.90 -7.85
CA CYS A 62 6.34 9.08 -7.27
C CYS A 62 5.93 7.92 -6.35
N GLY A 63 4.84 8.10 -5.59
CA GLY A 63 4.27 7.05 -4.74
C GLY A 63 3.23 6.22 -5.49
N ILE A 64 2.92 5.03 -4.95
CA ILE A 64 1.95 4.07 -5.54
C ILE A 64 0.60 4.74 -5.85
N VAL A 65 0.05 5.52 -4.91
CA VAL A 65 -1.23 6.22 -5.09
C VAL A 65 -1.22 7.17 -6.30
N LYS A 66 -0.08 7.82 -6.59
CA LYS A 66 0.03 8.71 -7.75
C LYS A 66 0.03 7.90 -9.05
N VAL A 67 0.74 6.77 -9.09
CA VAL A 67 0.72 5.84 -10.24
C VAL A 67 -0.69 5.34 -10.51
N LEU A 68 -1.43 4.95 -9.46
CA LEU A 68 -2.82 4.49 -9.61
C LEU A 68 -3.75 5.60 -10.09
N ARG A 69 -3.52 6.84 -9.67
CA ARG A 69 -4.28 8.01 -10.13
C ARG A 69 -4.03 8.30 -11.61
N GLU A 70 -2.78 8.27 -12.03
CA GLU A 70 -2.39 8.43 -13.44
C GLU A 70 -2.99 7.32 -14.32
N ALA A 71 -3.12 6.10 -13.79
CA ALA A 71 -3.73 4.97 -14.47
C ALA A 71 -5.28 4.95 -14.42
N GLY A 72 -5.93 5.91 -13.75
CA GLY A 72 -7.39 5.93 -13.58
C GLY A 72 -7.95 4.83 -12.66
N LEU A 73 -7.09 4.13 -11.91
CA LEU A 73 -7.45 3.03 -11.00
C LEU A 73 -7.45 3.48 -9.52
N ALA A 74 -7.34 4.78 -9.26
CA ALA A 74 -7.32 5.28 -7.89
C ALA A 74 -8.70 5.13 -7.24
N PRO A 75 -8.78 4.62 -6.00
CA PRO A 75 -10.04 4.54 -5.28
C PRO A 75 -10.54 5.96 -4.96
N ARG A 76 -11.86 6.14 -5.05
CA ARG A 76 -12.54 7.41 -4.73
C ARG A 76 -12.40 7.78 -3.25
N ILE A 77 -12.32 6.77 -2.39
CA ILE A 77 -12.14 6.92 -0.94
C ILE A 77 -10.72 6.48 -0.58
N PRO A 78 -9.98 7.23 0.25
CA PRO A 78 -8.69 6.78 0.77
C PRO A 78 -8.80 5.44 1.50
N GLU A 79 -7.82 4.55 1.26
CA GLU A 79 -7.77 3.21 1.84
C GLU A 79 -7.89 3.22 3.37
N ASP A 80 -7.18 4.13 4.05
CA ASP A 80 -7.22 4.25 5.51
C ASP A 80 -8.63 4.55 6.04
N LEU A 81 -9.35 5.46 5.37
CA LEU A 81 -10.70 5.82 5.75
C LEU A 81 -11.67 4.66 5.49
N TYR A 82 -11.52 3.99 4.35
CA TYR A 82 -12.30 2.79 4.03
C TYR A 82 -12.10 1.71 5.10
N ASN A 83 -10.86 1.45 5.51
CA ASN A 83 -10.53 0.46 6.54
C ASN A 83 -11.14 0.83 7.91
N LEU A 84 -11.17 2.11 8.27
CA LEU A 84 -11.86 2.58 9.48
C LEU A 84 -13.36 2.34 9.41
N MET A 85 -14.00 2.63 8.27
CA MET A 85 -15.43 2.37 8.07
C MET A 85 -15.75 0.88 8.18
N VAL A 86 -14.94 0.00 7.57
CA VAL A 86 -15.10 -1.45 7.66
C VAL A 86 -14.98 -1.91 9.11
N ARG A 87 -14.00 -1.40 9.86
CA ARG A 87 -13.81 -1.72 11.28
C ARG A 87 -15.00 -1.27 12.12
N ALA A 88 -15.51 -0.05 11.90
CA ALA A 88 -16.67 0.47 12.61
C ALA A 88 -17.92 -0.39 12.38
N THR A 89 -18.18 -0.78 11.13
CA THR A 89 -19.30 -1.68 10.79
C THR A 89 -19.14 -3.05 11.45
N ARG A 90 -17.92 -3.59 11.51
CA ARG A 90 -17.65 -4.86 12.19
C ARG A 90 -17.93 -4.78 13.69
N ILE A 91 -17.52 -3.69 14.34
CA ILE A 91 -17.78 -3.45 15.77
C ILE A 91 -19.29 -3.31 16.00
N LYS A 92 -19.99 -2.51 15.18
CA LYS A 92 -21.44 -2.35 15.28
C LYS A 92 -22.17 -3.69 15.20
N ARG A 93 -21.84 -4.52 14.20
CA ARG A 93 -22.40 -5.86 14.04
C ARG A 93 -22.11 -6.78 15.23
N HIS A 94 -20.95 -6.62 15.86
CA HIS A 94 -20.59 -7.38 17.04
C HIS A 94 -21.45 -6.98 18.25
N LEU A 95 -21.60 -5.68 18.52
CA LEU A 95 -22.44 -5.15 19.61
C LEU A 95 -23.92 -5.50 19.42
N GLU A 96 -24.42 -5.52 18.17
CA GLU A 96 -25.79 -5.95 17.86
C GLU A 96 -26.05 -7.42 18.21
N ARG A 97 -25.01 -8.28 18.12
CA ARG A 97 -25.09 -9.71 18.45
C ARG A 97 -24.81 -9.99 19.92
N HIS A 98 -23.95 -9.19 20.53
CA HIS A 98 -23.49 -9.33 21.91
C HIS A 98 -23.70 -8.00 22.64
N PRO A 99 -24.95 -7.68 23.04
CA PRO A 99 -25.28 -6.38 23.65
C PRO A 99 -24.73 -6.19 25.07
N LYS A 100 -24.03 -7.20 25.62
CA LYS A 100 -23.39 -7.17 26.93
C LYS A 100 -21.85 -6.99 26.86
N ASP A 101 -21.29 -7.03 25.65
CA ASP A 101 -19.91 -6.60 25.35
C ASP A 101 -19.90 -5.11 25.01
#